data_AF-A0A085GLQ9-F1
#
_entry.id   AF-A0A085GLQ9-F1
#
_cell.length_a   1.000
_cell.length_b   1.000
_cell.length_c   1.000
_cell.angle_alpha   90.00
_cell.angle_beta   90.00
_cell.angle_gamma   90.00
#
_symmetry.space_group_name_H-M   'P 1'
#
loop_
_entity.id
_entity.type
_entity.pdbx_description
1 polymer ?
#
loop_
_entity_poly.entity_id
_entity_poly.type
_entity_poly.pdbx_seq_one_letter_code
_entity_poly.pdbx_strand_id
1 'polypeptide(L)'
;MSKRKYPFEMRLAVVMHYSTTDEGYRLTSARFNIPRTQVKMWVAAYDAYGEEGLRPKYKGVSVDPEIRVAAIKDVLEGKMSYNQVAIKYKIAGPGVIAKWLKVSIKMDMTASDLFALGKEGHFI
;
A
#
# COMPACT_ATOMS: atom_id res chain seq x y z
N MET A 1 -5.84 -18.25 -4.88
CA MET A 1 -5.61 -16.80 -4.69
C MET A 1 -5.12 -16.20 -6.02
N SER A 2 -5.72 -15.11 -6.51
CA SER A 2 -5.28 -14.46 -7.75
C SER A 2 -3.89 -13.85 -7.55
N LYS A 3 -2.92 -14.25 -8.38
CA LYS A 3 -1.54 -13.75 -8.36
C LYS A 3 -1.57 -12.28 -8.76
N ARG A 4 -1.02 -11.38 -7.92
CA ARG A 4 -0.90 -9.95 -8.28
C ARG A 4 -0.12 -9.84 -9.59
N LYS A 5 -0.65 -9.08 -10.54
CA LYS A 5 -0.06 -8.93 -11.89
C LYS A 5 1.40 -8.46 -11.84
N TYR A 6 1.75 -7.58 -10.89
CA TYR A 6 3.09 -7.03 -10.69
C TYR A 6 3.48 -7.04 -9.20
N PRO A 7 4.35 -7.96 -8.74
CA PRO A 7 4.89 -7.98 -7.38
C PRO A 7 5.84 -6.81 -7.14
N PHE A 8 6.18 -6.54 -5.88
CA PHE A 8 7.09 -5.45 -5.47
C PHE A 8 8.45 -5.53 -6.19
N GLU A 9 9.11 -6.71 -6.13
CA GLU A 9 10.41 -6.94 -6.77
C GLU A 9 10.43 -6.58 -8.26
N MET A 10 9.34 -6.90 -8.97
CA MET A 10 9.24 -6.58 -10.40
C MET A 10 9.15 -5.07 -10.64
N ARG A 11 8.45 -4.34 -9.77
CA ARG A 11 8.34 -2.87 -9.87
C ARG A 11 9.68 -2.21 -9.56
N LEU A 12 10.37 -2.70 -8.52
CA LEU A 12 11.69 -2.21 -8.14
C LEU A 12 12.70 -2.42 -9.28
N ALA A 13 12.74 -3.62 -9.86
CA ALA A 13 13.61 -3.91 -11.00
C ALA A 13 13.35 -2.99 -12.21
N VAL A 14 12.08 -2.66 -12.49
CA VAL A 14 11.71 -1.76 -13.60
C VAL A 14 12.22 -0.34 -13.36
N VAL A 15 12.05 0.18 -12.15
CA VAL A 15 12.48 1.55 -11.81
C VAL A 15 14.00 1.63 -11.74
N MET A 16 14.66 0.66 -11.10
CA MET A 16 16.12 0.61 -11.04
C MET A 16 16.72 0.54 -12.44
N HIS A 17 16.16 -0.28 -13.34
CA HIS A 17 16.59 -0.34 -14.73
C HIS A 17 16.42 1.02 -15.43
N TYR A 18 15.28 1.68 -15.26
CA TYR A 18 15.05 3.02 -15.81
C TYR A 18 16.06 4.06 -15.27
N SER A 19 16.40 4.01 -13.98
CA SER A 19 17.30 4.98 -13.35
C SER A 19 18.79 4.75 -13.63
N THR A 20 19.18 3.49 -13.91
CA THR A 20 20.58 3.10 -14.13
C THR A 20 20.99 3.06 -15.60
N THR A 21 20.02 3.08 -16.51
CA THR A 21 20.27 3.04 -17.96
C THR A 21 19.79 4.32 -18.61
N ASP A 22 20.37 4.67 -19.75
CA ASP A 22 19.85 5.75 -20.60
C ASP A 22 18.61 5.29 -21.41
N GLU A 23 18.07 4.11 -21.10
CA GLU A 23 16.86 3.59 -21.71
C GLU A 23 15.63 4.33 -21.15
N GLY A 24 15.20 5.38 -21.85
CA GLY A 24 13.96 6.08 -21.53
C GLY A 24 12.73 5.14 -21.55
N TYR A 25 11.58 5.64 -21.08
CA TYR A 25 10.34 4.88 -20.84
C TYR A 25 9.90 3.89 -21.94
N ARG A 26 10.29 4.11 -23.20
CA ARG A 26 9.96 3.23 -24.33
C ARG A 26 10.62 1.88 -24.21
N LEU A 27 11.93 1.92 -23.99
CA LEU A 27 12.78 0.74 -24.03
C LEU A 27 12.57 -0.06 -22.75
N THR A 28 12.44 0.61 -21.59
CA THR A 28 12.03 -0.01 -20.34
C THR A 28 10.70 -0.76 -20.47
N SER A 29 9.68 -0.10 -21.05
CA SER A 29 8.35 -0.70 -21.25
C SER A 29 8.40 -1.97 -22.11
N ALA A 30 9.13 -1.92 -23.22
CA ALA A 30 9.30 -3.06 -24.11
C ALA A 30 10.06 -4.21 -23.42
N ARG A 31 11.16 -3.89 -22.73
CA ARG A 31 12.02 -4.85 -22.03
C ARG A 31 11.26 -5.67 -21.00
N PHE A 32 10.43 -5.02 -20.19
CA PHE A 32 9.68 -5.69 -19.13
C PHE A 32 8.28 -6.15 -19.55
N ASN A 33 7.85 -5.86 -20.77
CA ASN A 33 6.48 -6.07 -21.25
C ASN A 33 5.42 -5.43 -20.33
N ILE A 34 5.67 -4.18 -19.92
CA ILE A 34 4.82 -3.40 -19.02
C ILE A 34 4.35 -2.15 -19.74
N PRO A 35 3.07 -1.75 -19.63
CA PRO A 35 2.60 -0.52 -20.26
C PRO A 35 3.42 0.70 -19.83
N ARG A 36 3.82 1.54 -20.79
CA ARG A 36 4.59 2.78 -20.51
C ARG A 36 3.97 3.66 -19.42
N THR A 37 2.63 3.75 -19.38
CA THR A 37 1.91 4.50 -18.35
C THR A 37 2.17 3.95 -16.96
N GLN A 38 2.22 2.62 -16.80
CA GLN A 38 2.59 1.99 -15.53
C GLN A 38 4.04 2.25 -15.14
N VAL A 39 4.97 2.20 -16.10
CA VAL A 39 6.38 2.53 -15.84
C VAL A 39 6.50 3.98 -15.34
N LYS A 40 5.86 4.94 -16.02
CA LYS A 40 5.83 6.35 -15.59
C LYS A 40 5.27 6.52 -14.17
N MET A 41 4.16 5.84 -13.86
CA MET A 41 3.56 5.91 -12.52
C MET A 41 4.49 5.36 -11.44
N TRP A 42 5.23 4.28 -11.72
CA TRP A 42 6.17 3.72 -10.75
C TRP A 42 7.41 4.58 -10.57
N VAL A 43 7.98 5.12 -11.64
CA VAL A 43 9.09 6.08 -11.56
C VAL A 43 8.67 7.30 -10.74
N ALA A 44 7.53 7.92 -11.06
CA ALA A 44 7.04 9.07 -10.29
C ALA A 44 6.75 8.74 -8.81
N ALA A 45 6.24 7.53 -8.53
CA ALA A 45 6.02 7.09 -7.15
C ALA A 45 7.35 6.86 -6.41
N TYR A 46 8.37 6.35 -7.09
CA TYR A 46 9.70 6.17 -6.53
C TYR A 46 10.41 7.51 -6.30
N ASP A 47 10.30 8.46 -7.22
CA ASP A 47 10.89 9.79 -7.06
C ASP A 47 10.27 10.54 -5.88
N ALA A 48 8.97 10.35 -5.64
CA ALA A 48 8.25 11.01 -4.55
C ALA A 48 8.42 10.31 -3.18
N TYR A 49 8.50 8.97 -3.15
CA TYR A 49 8.39 8.19 -1.92
C TYR A 49 9.42 7.07 -1.78
N GLY A 50 10.42 6.98 -2.67
CA GLY A 50 11.39 5.89 -2.70
C GLY A 50 10.76 4.52 -3.01
N GLU A 51 11.41 3.45 -2.54
CA GLU A 51 10.91 2.07 -2.70
C GLU A 51 9.47 1.88 -2.22
N GLU A 52 9.08 2.66 -1.24
CA GLU A 52 7.78 2.59 -0.59
C GLU A 52 6.64 3.00 -1.52
N GLY A 53 6.91 3.93 -2.45
CA GLY A 53 5.99 4.29 -3.53
C GLY A 53 5.68 3.11 -4.48
N LEU A 54 6.54 2.09 -4.51
CA LEU A 54 6.37 0.91 -5.35
C LEU A 54 5.55 -0.19 -4.70
N ARG A 55 5.35 -0.14 -3.37
CA ARG A 55 4.57 -1.15 -2.66
C ARG A 55 3.15 -1.24 -3.23
N PRO A 56 2.64 -2.44 -3.56
CA PRO A 56 1.31 -2.57 -4.14
C PRO A 56 0.21 -2.14 -3.16
N LYS A 57 -0.38 -0.96 -3.42
CA LYS A 57 -1.57 -0.47 -2.72
C LYS A 57 -2.73 -1.43 -2.90
N TYR A 58 -3.43 -1.75 -1.81
CA TYR A 58 -4.61 -2.59 -1.86
C TYR A 58 -5.79 -1.78 -2.45
N LYS A 59 -6.44 -2.29 -3.51
CA LYS A 59 -7.67 -1.67 -4.03
C LYS A 59 -8.73 -1.61 -2.92
N GLY A 60 -9.24 -0.40 -2.66
CA GLY A 60 -10.35 -0.14 -1.74
C GLY A 60 -9.94 0.42 -0.37
N VAL A 61 -8.79 1.09 -0.26
CA VAL A 61 -8.44 1.81 0.96
C VAL A 61 -8.18 3.29 0.68
N SER A 62 -9.26 4.00 0.37
CA SER A 62 -9.32 5.46 0.30
C SER A 62 -9.55 6.10 1.68
N VAL A 63 -9.18 5.41 2.76
CA VAL A 63 -9.26 5.94 4.11
C VAL A 63 -7.87 6.35 4.52
N ASP A 64 -7.79 7.53 5.12
CA ASP A 64 -6.58 8.11 5.67
C ASP A 64 -5.79 7.03 6.43
N PRO A 65 -4.48 6.92 6.19
CA PRO A 65 -3.70 5.84 6.76
C PRO A 65 -3.62 5.90 8.28
N GLU A 66 -3.66 7.11 8.88
CA GLU A 66 -3.72 7.27 10.33
C GLU A 66 -5.05 6.78 10.89
N ILE A 67 -6.15 7.07 10.20
CA ILE A 67 -7.49 6.61 10.56
C ILE A 67 -7.56 5.08 10.50
N ARG A 68 -6.92 4.46 9.49
CA ARG A 68 -6.84 3.01 9.36
C ARG A 68 -6.14 2.37 10.56
N VAL A 69 -5.00 2.92 10.96
CA VAL A 69 -4.19 2.42 12.08
C VAL A 69 -4.94 2.57 13.40
N ALA A 70 -5.51 3.76 13.65
CA ALA A 70 -6.27 4.04 14.86
C ALA A 70 -7.50 3.12 14.98
N ALA A 71 -8.20 2.88 13.86
CA ALA A 71 -9.32 1.96 13.79
C ALA A 71 -8.91 0.50 14.11
N ILE A 72 -7.81 0.00 13.53
CA ILE A 72 -7.32 -1.35 13.81
C ILE A 72 -6.90 -1.49 15.28
N LYS A 73 -6.20 -0.50 15.83
CA LYS A 73 -5.74 -0.48 17.21
C LYS A 73 -6.92 -0.54 18.19
N ASP A 74 -7.95 0.28 17.99
CA ASP A 74 -9.14 0.28 18.85
C ASP A 74 -9.90 -1.06 18.83
N VAL A 75 -9.89 -1.77 17.70
CA VAL A 75 -10.46 -3.13 17.61
C VAL A 75 -9.57 -4.15 18.33
N LEU A 76 -8.24 -4.09 18.14
CA LEU A 76 -7.30 -5.04 18.76
C LEU A 76 -7.23 -4.91 20.28
N GLU A 77 -7.34 -3.68 20.80
CA GLU A 77 -7.39 -3.41 22.23
C GLU A 77 -8.75 -3.81 22.86
N GLY A 78 -9.69 -4.33 22.07
CA GLY A 78 -10.99 -4.81 22.54
C GLY A 78 -11.92 -3.69 23.04
N LYS A 79 -11.59 -2.42 22.76
CA LYS A 79 -12.31 -1.26 23.30
C LYS A 79 -13.66 -1.03 22.63
N MET A 80 -13.82 -1.46 21.39
CA MET A 80 -15.00 -1.16 20.56
C MET A 80 -15.27 -2.28 19.54
N SER A 81 -16.55 -2.52 19.25
CA SER A 81 -16.95 -3.39 18.14
C SER A 81 -16.63 -2.76 16.79
N TYR A 82 -16.49 -3.57 15.74
CA TYR A 82 -16.26 -3.11 14.37
C TYR A 82 -17.22 -2.01 13.91
N ASN A 83 -18.48 -2.07 14.34
CA ASN A 83 -19.48 -1.05 14.02
C ASN A 83 -19.22 0.27 14.73
N GLN A 84 -18.86 0.22 16.03
CA GLN A 84 -18.54 1.43 16.79
C GLN A 84 -17.29 2.11 16.25
N VAL A 85 -16.28 1.33 15.86
CA VAL A 85 -15.07 1.85 15.21
C VAL A 85 -15.41 2.46 13.85
N ALA A 86 -16.26 1.82 13.04
CA ALA A 86 -16.67 2.37 11.75
C ALA A 86 -17.37 3.72 11.90
N ILE A 87 -18.26 3.86 12.89
CA ILE A 87 -18.95 5.12 13.19
C ILE A 87 -17.96 6.19 13.67
N LYS A 88 -17.10 5.85 14.65
CA LYS A 88 -16.11 6.77 15.23
C LYS A 88 -15.18 7.38 14.18
N TYR A 89 -14.71 6.54 13.25
CA TYR A 89 -13.73 6.91 12.23
C TYR A 89 -14.35 7.25 10.87
N LYS A 90 -15.69 7.34 10.78
CA LYS A 90 -16.45 7.62 9.55
C LYS A 90 -16.05 6.70 8.38
N ILE A 91 -15.83 5.42 8.69
CA ILE A 91 -15.46 4.40 7.71
C ILE A 91 -16.74 3.88 7.07
N ALA A 92 -16.68 3.55 5.77
CA ALA A 92 -17.81 3.06 4.98
C ALA A 92 -18.49 1.78 5.51
N GLY A 93 -17.92 1.13 6.52
CA GLY A 93 -18.59 0.07 7.27
C GLY A 93 -17.63 -0.90 7.98
N PRO A 94 -18.16 -1.79 8.84
CA PRO A 94 -17.37 -2.74 9.62
C PRO A 94 -16.58 -3.73 8.72
N GLY A 95 -17.09 -4.05 7.53
CA GLY A 95 -16.43 -4.95 6.58
C GLY A 95 -15.09 -4.41 6.05
N VAL A 96 -14.92 -3.09 6.03
CA VAL A 96 -13.65 -2.44 5.65
C VAL A 96 -12.59 -2.70 6.72
N ILE A 97 -12.96 -2.58 7.99
CA ILE A 97 -12.07 -2.80 9.13
C ILE A 97 -11.66 -4.28 9.22
N ALA A 98 -12.62 -5.20 9.04
CA ALA A 98 -12.32 -6.64 8.99
C ALA A 98 -11.34 -6.99 7.85
N LYS A 99 -11.46 -6.33 6.70
CA LYS A 99 -10.52 -6.49 5.57
C LYS A 99 -9.13 -5.99 5.93
N TRP A 100 -9.02 -4.86 6.66
CA TRP A 100 -7.73 -4.34 7.11
C TRP A 100 -7.05 -5.25 8.11
N LEU A 101 -7.79 -5.76 9.11
CA LEU A 101 -7.27 -6.73 10.08
C LEU A 101 -6.77 -8.01 9.39
N LYS A 102 -7.50 -8.50 8.40
CA LYS A 102 -7.06 -9.66 7.62
C LYS A 102 -5.76 -9.42 6.85
N VAL A 103 -5.55 -8.18 6.38
CA VAL A 103 -4.31 -7.81 5.68
C VAL A 103 -3.16 -7.62 6.65
N SER A 104 -3.39 -6.98 7.81
CA SER A 104 -2.34 -6.75 8.82
C SER A 104 -1.82 -8.05 9.40
N ILE A 105 -2.73 -8.98 9.74
CA ILE A 105 -2.38 -10.33 10.22
C ILE A 105 -1.62 -11.12 9.15
N LYS A 106 -1.98 -10.97 7.87
CA LYS A 106 -1.33 -11.68 6.75
C LYS A 106 0.09 -11.16 6.44
N MET A 107 0.41 -9.94 6.86
CA MET A 107 1.70 -9.30 6.61
C MET A 107 2.62 -9.35 7.84
N ASP A 108 2.26 -10.10 8.89
CA ASP A 108 2.98 -10.18 10.18
C ASP A 108 3.30 -8.81 10.80
N MET A 109 2.46 -7.80 10.55
CA MET A 109 2.66 -6.45 11.10
C MET A 109 2.02 -6.34 12.48
N THR A 110 2.82 -5.95 13.47
CA THR A 110 2.36 -5.68 14.83
C THR A 110 1.63 -4.32 14.91
N ALA A 111 0.89 -4.09 16.00
CA ALA A 111 0.27 -2.79 16.27
C ALA A 111 1.31 -1.65 16.35
N SER A 112 2.55 -1.99 16.73
CA SER A 112 3.72 -1.10 16.76
C SER A 112 4.16 -0.73 15.34
N ASP A 113 4.21 -1.69 14.43
CA ASP A 113 4.54 -1.47 13.01
C ASP A 113 3.45 -0.63 12.32
N LEU A 114 2.19 -0.86 12.68
CA LEU A 114 1.06 -0.01 12.26
C LEU A 114 1.16 1.42 12.81
N PHE A 115 1.72 1.62 14.00
CA PHE A 115 1.86 2.96 14.56
C PHE A 115 3.04 3.73 13.96
N ALA A 116 4.17 3.07 13.72
CA ALA A 116 5.38 3.67 13.12
C ALA A 116 5.09 4.23 11.72
N LEU A 117 4.39 3.47 10.91
CA LEU A 117 4.02 3.83 9.54
C LEU A 117 2.88 4.89 9.50
N GLY A 118 2.12 5.10 10.59
CA GLY A 118 1.15 6.20 10.72
C GLY A 118 1.80 7.57 11.03
N LYS A 119 2.99 7.58 11.64
CA LYS A 119 3.74 8.81 11.97
C LYS A 119 4.58 9.34 10.81
N GLU A 120 4.93 8.46 9.88
CA GLU A 120 5.80 8.79 8.73
C GLU A 120 5.01 9.06 7.43
N GLY A 121 3.68 9.23 7.50
CA GLY A 121 2.84 9.37 6.29
C GLY A 121 2.83 8.09 5.44
N HIS A 122 3.13 6.97 6.07
CA HIS A 122 3.68 5.79 5.44
C HIS A 122 2.73 4.60 5.51
N PHE A 123 1.44 4.85 5.26
CA PHE A 123 0.53 3.79 4.90
C PHE A 123 -0.30 4.21 3.70
N ILE A 124 -0.57 3.24 2.84
CA ILE A 124 -1.28 3.36 1.58
C ILE A 124 -2.18 2.15 1.42
#